data_AF-A0A942INA7-F1
#
_entry.id   AF-A0A942INA7-F1
#
_cell.length_a   1.000
_cell.length_b   1.000
_cell.length_c   1.000
_cell.angle_alpha   90.00
_cell.angle_beta   90.00
_cell.angle_gamma   90.00
#
_symmetry.space_group_name_H-M   'P 1'
#
loop_
_entity.id
_entity.type
_entity.pdbx_description
1 polymer ?
#
loop_
_entity_poly.entity_id
_entity_poly.type
_entity_poly.pdbx_seq_one_letter_code
_entity_poly.pdbx_strand_id
1 'polypeptide(L)'
;MKCPQCDAENPKPSKFCRKCGAPLGVHLLCARCKHENPGESVFCAECGERLSGVQKSGKGNQRKCRSCGHFNELDTLFCVSCGEEIIKAPMEKLQRQSSNPSYKTIALVIGLVFVLGLSLNLGLSFFKEKSPPQSPSIPASTSIQKSSVKVDEAQVIAVAKNFKCPCGGCGELPLETCECDMPRGAVEVKNFIREKLGEGSSVEQVVELVDQKYAHRK
;
A
#
# COMPACT_ATOMS: atom_id res chain seq x y z
N MET A 1 -7.17 38.88 15.29
CA MET A 1 -8.60 38.73 15.56
C MET A 1 -8.81 38.64 17.06
N LYS A 2 -9.80 39.38 17.55
CA LYS A 2 -10.14 39.38 18.97
C LYS A 2 -10.95 38.14 19.32
N CYS A 3 -10.67 37.58 20.49
CA CYS A 3 -11.48 36.51 21.04
C CYS A 3 -12.82 37.07 21.53
N PRO A 4 -13.98 36.53 21.10
CA PRO A 4 -15.29 37.02 21.55
C PRO A 4 -15.58 36.69 23.02
N GLN A 5 -14.82 35.78 23.64
CA GLN A 5 -15.00 35.36 25.03
C GLN A 5 -14.14 36.14 26.04
N CYS A 6 -12.95 36.60 25.65
CA CYS A 6 -12.02 37.24 26.60
C CYS A 6 -11.24 38.44 26.04
N ASP A 7 -11.63 38.91 24.85
CA ASP A 7 -11.07 40.06 24.13
C ASP A 7 -9.57 40.01 23.79
N ALA A 8 -8.91 38.89 24.06
CA ALA A 8 -7.50 38.72 23.72
C ALA A 8 -7.27 38.82 22.21
N GLU A 9 -6.21 39.52 21.80
CA GLU A 9 -5.80 39.61 20.40
C GLU A 9 -5.05 38.33 19.97
N ASN A 10 -5.47 37.73 18.86
CA ASN A 10 -4.91 36.49 18.31
C ASN A 10 -4.49 36.66 16.85
N PRO A 11 -3.44 35.97 16.37
CA PRO A 11 -3.07 35.89 14.96
C PRO A 11 -4.24 35.40 14.11
N LYS A 12 -4.35 35.88 12.85
CA LYS A 12 -5.40 35.45 11.91
C LYS A 12 -5.51 33.93 11.68
N PRO A 13 -4.43 33.12 11.69
CA PRO A 13 -4.57 31.66 11.53
C PRO A 13 -4.92 30.93 12.84
N SER A 14 -5.11 31.62 13.97
CA SER A 14 -5.39 30.97 15.25
C SER A 14 -6.79 30.35 15.27
N LYS A 15 -6.85 29.02 15.48
CA LYS A 15 -8.11 28.26 15.62
C LYS A 15 -8.74 28.39 17.01
N PHE A 16 -7.94 28.66 18.03
CA PHE A 16 -8.35 28.82 19.42
C PHE A 16 -7.66 30.02 20.05
N CYS A 17 -8.29 30.59 21.08
CA CYS A 17 -7.76 31.72 21.82
C CYS A 17 -6.53 31.30 22.61
N ARG A 18 -5.42 32.00 22.40
CA ARG A 18 -4.18 31.78 23.15
C ARG A 18 -4.31 32.03 24.66
N LYS A 19 -5.35 32.75 25.08
CA LYS A 19 -5.57 33.15 26.48
C LYS A 19 -6.60 32.26 27.19
N CYS A 20 -7.75 32.00 26.56
CA CYS A 20 -8.86 31.26 27.21
C CYS A 20 -9.22 29.93 26.55
N GLY A 21 -8.59 29.56 25.43
CA GLY A 21 -8.88 28.32 24.71
C GLY A 21 -10.18 28.33 23.88
N ALA A 22 -11.01 29.37 23.95
CA ALA A 22 -12.24 29.46 23.15
C ALA A 22 -11.93 29.38 21.64
N PRO A 23 -12.73 28.67 20.84
CA PRO A 23 -12.54 28.59 19.40
C PRO A 23 -12.67 29.99 18.78
N LEU A 24 -11.78 30.27 17.83
CA LEU A 24 -11.71 31.52 17.07
C LEU A 24 -12.17 31.30 15.61
N GLY A 25 -12.92 30.22 15.37
CA GLY A 25 -13.46 29.88 14.06
C GLY A 25 -14.56 30.84 13.65
N VAL A 26 -14.44 31.38 12.43
CA VAL A 26 -15.46 32.19 11.75
C VAL A 26 -16.79 31.42 11.75
N HIS A 27 -17.85 32.02 12.30
CA HIS A 27 -19.17 31.42 12.26
C HIS A 27 -19.65 31.29 10.80
N LEU A 28 -20.22 30.12 10.47
CA LEU A 28 -20.77 29.81 9.17
C LEU A 28 -22.29 29.99 9.18
N LEU A 29 -22.77 30.98 8.43
CA LEU A 29 -24.19 31.13 8.19
C LEU A 29 -24.67 30.06 7.20
N CYS A 30 -25.69 29.31 7.58
CA CYS A 30 -26.30 28.32 6.70
C CYS A 30 -26.89 29.01 5.47
N ALA A 31 -26.51 28.56 4.27
CA ALA A 31 -27.05 29.12 3.02
C ALA A 31 -28.58 28.99 2.93
N ARG A 32 -29.13 27.88 3.46
CA ARG A 32 -30.55 27.52 3.42
C ARG A 32 -31.40 28.19 4.51
N CYS A 33 -31.07 28.02 5.79
CA CYS A 33 -31.90 28.53 6.90
C CYS A 33 -31.32 29.75 7.63
N LYS A 34 -30.14 30.24 7.25
CA LYS A 34 -29.44 31.37 7.89
C LYS A 34 -29.01 31.15 9.34
N HIS A 35 -29.17 29.95 9.90
CA HIS A 35 -28.63 29.61 11.21
C HIS A 35 -27.12 29.83 11.27
N GLU A 36 -26.63 30.37 12.38
CA GLU A 36 -25.22 30.57 12.65
C GLU A 36 -24.62 29.29 13.22
N ASN A 37 -23.62 28.72 12.56
CA ASN A 37 -22.99 27.47 12.96
C ASN A 37 -21.51 27.70 13.30
N PRO A 38 -20.91 26.91 14.19
CA PRO A 38 -19.46 26.88 14.36
C PRO A 38 -18.71 26.69 13.03
N GLY A 39 -17.51 27.28 12.91
CA GLY A 39 -16.71 27.22 11.68
C GLY A 39 -16.28 25.81 11.25
N GLU A 40 -16.24 24.87 12.20
CA GLU A 40 -15.98 23.44 11.97
C GLU A 40 -17.24 22.59 11.68
N SER A 41 -18.45 23.17 11.71
CA SER A 41 -19.68 22.42 11.48
C SER A 41 -19.82 21.94 10.03
N VAL A 42 -19.98 20.63 9.84
CA VAL A 42 -20.18 19.99 8.52
C VAL A 42 -21.64 20.11 8.04
N PHE A 43 -22.58 20.09 8.99
CA PHE A 43 -24.03 20.20 8.76
C PHE A 43 -24.61 21.31 9.62
N CYS A 44 -25.69 21.91 9.14
CA CYS A 44 -26.45 22.88 9.90
C CYS A 44 -27.16 22.19 11.06
N ALA A 45 -26.97 22.69 12.28
CA ALA A 45 -27.60 22.15 13.48
C ALA A 45 -29.13 22.30 13.49
N GLU A 46 -29.67 23.24 12.70
CA GLU A 46 -31.11 23.52 12.65
C GLU A 46 -31.82 22.81 11.50
N CYS A 47 -31.30 22.90 10.27
CA CYS A 47 -32.00 22.37 9.08
C CYS A 47 -31.34 21.15 8.43
N GLY A 48 -30.17 20.71 8.92
CA GLY A 48 -29.41 19.58 8.38
C GLY A 48 -28.70 19.85 7.05
N GLU A 49 -28.83 21.04 6.47
CA GLU A 49 -28.14 21.41 5.22
C GLU A 49 -26.62 21.33 5.37
N ARG A 50 -25.92 20.85 4.34
CA ARG A 50 -24.47 20.74 4.37
C ARG A 50 -23.82 22.12 4.24
N LEU A 51 -22.93 22.46 5.17
CA LEU A 51 -22.27 23.78 5.19
C LEU A 51 -21.01 23.74 4.31
N SER A 52 -21.02 24.47 3.21
CA SER A 52 -19.95 24.44 2.17
C SER A 52 -18.68 25.22 2.52
N GLY A 53 -18.58 25.76 3.75
CA GLY A 53 -17.46 26.61 4.20
C GLY A 53 -16.36 25.91 4.97
N VAL A 54 -16.51 24.61 5.28
CA VAL A 54 -15.43 23.83 5.91
C VAL A 54 -14.37 23.54 4.85
N GLN A 55 -13.38 24.44 4.74
CA GLN A 55 -12.12 24.11 4.08
C GLN A 55 -11.62 22.81 4.72
N LYS A 56 -11.51 21.76 3.91
CA LYS A 56 -10.93 20.47 4.31
C LYS A 56 -9.50 20.73 4.79
N SER A 57 -9.32 20.93 6.09
CA SER A 57 -8.00 20.90 6.70
C SER A 57 -7.49 19.47 6.53
N GLY A 58 -6.57 19.27 5.61
CA GLY A 58 -5.75 18.07 5.48
C GLY A 58 -6.46 16.83 4.96
N LYS A 59 -6.31 16.56 3.66
CA LYS A 59 -6.26 15.18 3.18
C LYS A 59 -5.22 14.41 4.02
N GLY A 60 -5.64 13.33 4.69
CA GLY A 60 -4.83 12.14 4.94
C GLY A 60 -3.84 12.10 6.11
N ASN A 61 -3.52 13.20 6.79
CA ASN A 61 -2.38 13.22 7.74
C ASN A 61 -2.74 13.16 9.23
N GLN A 62 -3.88 12.58 9.60
CA GLN A 62 -4.27 12.44 11.02
C GLN A 62 -4.61 11.00 11.40
N ARG A 63 -4.24 10.60 12.61
CA ARG A 63 -4.55 9.30 13.23
C ARG A 63 -5.23 9.46 14.57
N LYS A 64 -6.16 8.57 14.86
CA LYS A 64 -6.86 8.52 16.15
C LYS A 64 -5.97 7.83 17.20
N CYS A 65 -5.79 8.47 18.35
CA CYS A 65 -5.15 7.87 19.51
C CYS A 65 -5.98 6.67 19.99
N ARG A 66 -5.33 5.53 20.22
CA ARG A 66 -6.00 4.30 20.68
C ARG A 66 -6.46 4.37 22.14
N SER A 67 -5.78 5.19 22.96
CA SER A 67 -6.08 5.35 24.39
C SER A 67 -7.25 6.31 24.62
N CYS A 68 -7.18 7.55 24.13
CA CYS A 68 -8.19 8.59 24.40
C CYS A 68 -9.09 8.96 23.21
N GLY A 69 -8.80 8.46 22.01
CA GLY A 69 -9.60 8.78 20.81
C GLY A 69 -9.35 10.16 20.19
N HIS A 70 -8.38 10.94 20.69
CA HIS A 70 -8.00 12.22 20.09
C HIS A 70 -7.33 12.05 18.71
N PHE A 71 -7.62 12.92 17.75
CA PHE A 71 -6.96 12.92 16.45
C PHE A 71 -5.64 13.68 16.51
N ASN A 72 -4.53 12.98 16.25
CA ASN A 72 -3.18 13.54 16.22
C ASN A 72 -2.65 13.53 14.79
N GLU A 73 -1.65 14.36 14.48
CA GLU A 73 -0.95 14.30 13.19
C GLU A 73 -0.11 13.00 13.10
N LEU A 74 0.07 12.47 11.89
CA LEU A 74 0.75 11.19 11.66
C LEU A 74 2.20 11.14 12.15
N ASP A 75 2.87 12.29 12.23
CA ASP A 75 4.28 12.44 12.63
C ASP A 75 4.49 12.62 14.15
N THR A 76 3.41 12.86 14.90
CA THR A 76 3.43 12.93 16.38
C THR A 76 3.91 11.62 17.00
N LEU A 77 4.82 11.70 17.98
CA LEU A 77 5.31 10.55 18.74
C LEU A 77 4.40 10.20 19.92
N PHE A 78 3.72 11.20 20.47
CA PHE A 78 2.84 11.07 21.64
C PHE A 78 1.50 11.75 21.38
N CYS A 79 0.46 11.25 22.04
CA CYS A 79 -0.86 11.86 21.98
C CYS A 79 -0.84 13.20 22.71
N VAL A 80 -1.17 14.28 22.00
CA VAL A 80 -1.20 15.63 22.59
C VAL A 80 -2.28 15.79 23.68
N SER A 81 -3.26 14.88 23.71
CA SER A 81 -4.36 14.92 24.66
C SER A 81 -4.13 14.07 25.92
N CYS A 82 -3.47 12.91 25.82
CA CYS A 82 -3.32 11.98 26.95
C CYS A 82 -1.89 11.52 27.23
N GLY A 83 -0.92 11.93 26.41
CA GLY A 83 0.49 11.55 26.56
C GLY A 83 0.85 10.14 26.10
N GLU A 84 -0.13 9.30 25.74
CA GLU A 84 0.11 7.95 25.23
C GLU A 84 1.07 7.94 24.04
N GLU A 85 2.04 7.03 24.04
CA GLU A 85 2.94 6.85 22.90
C GLU A 85 2.16 6.33 21.69
N ILE A 86 2.35 7.00 20.56
CA ILE A 86 1.73 6.59 19.31
C ILE A 86 2.85 6.09 18.40
N ILE A 87 3.06 4.77 18.37
CA ILE A 87 4.16 4.12 17.65
C ILE A 87 4.11 4.47 16.15
N LYS A 88 5.22 4.97 15.59
CA LYS A 88 5.37 5.16 14.13
C LYS A 88 5.48 3.78 13.46
N ALA A 89 4.83 3.59 12.30
CA ALA A 89 5.17 2.47 11.41
C ALA A 89 6.69 2.52 11.12
N PRO A 90 7.36 1.36 10.89
CA PRO A 90 8.81 1.28 10.93
C PRO A 90 9.46 2.27 9.96
N MET A 91 10.53 2.90 10.46
CA MET A 91 11.29 3.92 9.77
C MET A 91 11.61 3.52 8.34
N GLU A 92 11.44 4.49 7.45
CA GLU A 92 12.04 4.55 6.12
C GLU A 92 13.47 4.01 6.19
N LYS A 93 13.66 2.87 5.52
CA LYS A 93 14.93 2.16 5.43
C LYS A 93 15.95 3.15 4.86
N LEU A 94 16.87 3.60 5.70
CA LEU A 94 18.10 4.31 5.29
C LEU A 94 18.61 3.67 4.01
N GLN A 95 18.72 4.49 2.96
CA GLN A 95 19.10 4.11 1.62
C GLN A 95 20.26 3.12 1.65
N ARG A 96 19.98 1.85 1.30
CA ARG A 96 21.01 0.99 0.72
C ARG A 96 21.36 1.63 -0.61
N GLN A 97 22.52 2.29 -0.68
CA GLN A 97 23.21 2.49 -1.96
C GLN A 97 23.52 1.12 -2.54
N SER A 98 22.56 0.54 -3.26
CA SER A 98 22.84 -0.49 -4.23
C SER A 98 23.51 0.23 -5.39
N SER A 99 24.83 0.29 -5.38
CA SER A 99 25.61 0.54 -6.58
C SER A 99 25.38 -0.65 -7.52
N ASN A 100 24.26 -0.64 -8.23
CA ASN A 100 24.05 -1.53 -9.35
C ASN A 100 25.25 -1.33 -10.30
N PRO A 101 25.99 -2.40 -10.66
CA PRO A 101 27.11 -2.26 -11.58
C PRO A 101 26.57 -1.67 -12.88
N SER A 102 27.23 -0.60 -13.35
CA SER A 102 26.84 0.10 -14.58
C SER A 102 26.72 -0.90 -15.73
N TYR A 103 25.76 -0.68 -16.64
CA TYR A 103 25.57 -1.57 -17.79
C TYR A 103 26.88 -1.76 -18.60
N LYS A 104 27.80 -0.80 -18.54
CA LYS A 104 29.14 -0.89 -19.12
C LYS A 104 30.00 -1.99 -18.47
N THR A 105 29.93 -2.13 -17.15
CA THR A 105 30.61 -3.20 -16.39
C THR A 105 30.01 -4.57 -16.71
N ILE A 106 28.68 -4.66 -16.78
CA ILE A 106 27.99 -5.90 -17.15
C ILE A 106 28.32 -6.31 -18.60
N ALA A 107 28.30 -5.36 -19.54
CA ALA A 107 28.62 -5.61 -20.94
C ALA A 107 30.08 -6.04 -21.13
N LEU A 108 31.03 -5.47 -20.38
CA LEU A 108 32.44 -5.89 -20.43
C LEU A 108 32.65 -7.32 -19.93
N VAL A 109 32.00 -7.71 -18.82
CA VAL A 109 32.12 -9.07 -18.28
C VAL A 109 31.51 -10.09 -19.25
N ILE A 110 30.33 -9.79 -19.81
CA ILE A 110 29.69 -10.66 -20.81
C ILE A 110 30.58 -10.79 -22.05
N GLY A 111 31.14 -9.69 -22.55
CA GLY A 111 32.07 -9.70 -23.68
C GLY A 111 33.30 -10.56 -23.42
N LEU A 112 33.93 -10.45 -22.24
CA LEU A 112 35.08 -11.27 -21.85
C LEU A 112 34.74 -12.76 -21.77
N VAL A 113 33.58 -13.12 -21.21
CA VAL A 113 33.12 -14.51 -21.14
C VAL A 113 32.84 -15.08 -22.53
N PHE A 114 32.23 -14.30 -23.44
CA PHE A 114 32.01 -14.71 -24.82
C PHE A 114 33.32 -14.90 -25.59
N VAL A 115 34.29 -14.00 -25.44
CA VAL A 115 35.59 -14.11 -26.12
C VAL A 115 36.37 -15.34 -25.61
N LEU A 116 36.41 -15.56 -24.30
CA LEU A 116 37.05 -16.74 -23.71
C LEU A 116 36.34 -18.03 -24.11
N GLY A 117 34.99 -18.03 -24.14
CA GLY A 117 34.18 -19.17 -24.56
C GLY A 117 34.33 -19.51 -26.05
N LEU A 118 34.47 -18.50 -26.92
CA LEU A 118 34.77 -18.69 -28.35
C LEU A 118 36.20 -19.20 -28.56
N SER A 119 37.15 -18.73 -27.76
CA SER A 119 38.56 -19.17 -27.80
C SER A 119 38.71 -20.64 -27.37
N LEU A 120 37.93 -21.09 -26.39
CA LEU A 120 37.86 -22.50 -25.99
C LEU A 120 37.13 -23.38 -27.01
N ASN A 121 36.08 -22.87 -27.66
CA ASN A 121 35.36 -23.58 -28.73
C ASN A 121 36.20 -23.78 -30.00
N LEU A 122 37.00 -22.77 -30.40
CA LEU A 122 37.90 -22.90 -31.54
C LEU A 122 39.04 -23.91 -31.29
N GLY A 123 39.44 -24.09 -30.02
CA GLY A 123 40.44 -25.09 -29.61
C GLY A 123 39.96 -26.55 -29.60
N LEU A 124 38.64 -26.79 -29.52
CA LEU A 124 38.05 -28.15 -29.50
C LEU A 124 37.63 -28.65 -30.90
N SER A 125 37.71 -27.82 -31.93
CA SER A 125 37.29 -28.19 -33.29
C SER A 125 38.37 -28.93 -34.12
N PHE A 126 39.57 -29.15 -33.58
CA PHE A 126 40.70 -29.74 -34.31
C PHE A 126 41.11 -31.16 -33.91
N PHE A 127 40.41 -31.83 -33.00
CA PHE A 127 40.75 -33.21 -32.65
C PHE A 127 39.54 -34.15 -32.66
N LYS A 128 39.61 -35.07 -33.64
CA LYS A 128 39.34 -36.52 -33.51
C LYS A 128 37.98 -37.05 -33.96
N GLU A 129 37.95 -37.36 -35.26
CA GLU A 129 37.61 -38.65 -35.86
C GLU A 129 36.89 -39.75 -35.02
N LYS A 130 35.91 -40.34 -35.73
CA LYS A 130 35.47 -41.75 -35.70
C LYS A 130 34.32 -42.13 -34.74
N SER A 131 33.10 -42.05 -35.28
CA SER A 131 31.94 -42.88 -34.89
C SER A 131 32.24 -44.38 -35.11
N PRO A 132 31.66 -45.33 -34.32
CA PRO A 132 30.30 -45.88 -34.58
C PRO A 132 29.60 -46.45 -33.29
N PRO A 133 28.60 -47.37 -33.31
CA PRO A 133 27.17 -47.05 -33.10
C PRO A 133 26.45 -47.87 -31.99
N GLN A 134 25.12 -47.68 -31.89
CA GLN A 134 24.04 -48.60 -31.40
C GLN A 134 23.27 -48.18 -30.12
N SER A 135 22.00 -47.78 -30.36
CA SER A 135 20.68 -48.17 -29.80
C SER A 135 20.55 -49.00 -28.50
N PRO A 136 19.31 -49.26 -28.00
CA PRO A 136 18.30 -48.36 -27.42
C PRO A 136 17.88 -48.83 -26.00
N SER A 137 17.20 -48.01 -25.19
CA SER A 137 16.19 -48.49 -24.22
C SER A 137 15.48 -47.36 -23.48
N ILE A 138 14.17 -47.54 -23.35
CA ILE A 138 13.20 -46.80 -22.54
C ILE A 138 13.53 -47.04 -21.05
N PRO A 139 13.15 -46.15 -20.11
CA PRO A 139 11.90 -46.40 -19.41
C PRO A 139 11.03 -45.15 -19.21
N ALA A 140 9.74 -45.35 -19.39
CA ALA A 140 8.71 -44.62 -18.67
C ALA A 140 8.90 -44.92 -17.18
N SER A 141 8.96 -43.89 -16.35
CA SER A 141 8.70 -44.00 -14.92
C SER A 141 8.14 -42.66 -14.46
N THR A 142 6.82 -42.67 -14.38
CA THR A 142 5.96 -41.87 -13.52
C THR A 142 6.72 -41.35 -12.30
N SER A 143 7.10 -40.08 -12.33
CA SER A 143 7.35 -39.32 -11.11
C SER A 143 6.13 -38.47 -10.86
N ILE A 144 5.51 -38.69 -9.69
CA ILE A 144 4.64 -37.72 -9.05
C ILE A 144 5.52 -36.49 -8.85
N GLN A 145 5.49 -35.58 -9.82
CA GLN A 145 6.09 -34.28 -9.67
C GLN A 145 5.14 -33.52 -8.75
N LYS A 146 5.52 -33.47 -7.47
CA LYS A 146 5.14 -32.39 -6.57
C LYS A 146 5.69 -31.10 -7.20
N SER A 147 4.98 -30.63 -8.22
CA SER A 147 5.34 -29.45 -8.98
C SER A 147 5.25 -28.29 -8.03
N SER A 148 6.37 -27.61 -7.83
CA SER A 148 6.39 -26.22 -7.40
C SER A 148 5.63 -25.42 -8.45
N VAL A 149 4.29 -25.38 -8.30
CA VAL A 149 3.41 -24.60 -9.17
C VAL A 149 3.84 -23.15 -8.99
N LYS A 150 4.59 -22.63 -9.96
CA LYS A 150 4.74 -21.20 -10.13
C LYS A 150 3.32 -20.69 -10.42
N VAL A 151 2.66 -20.18 -9.39
CA VAL A 151 1.34 -19.59 -9.51
C VAL A 151 1.41 -18.51 -10.59
N ASP A 152 0.53 -18.61 -11.57
CA ASP A 152 0.45 -17.61 -12.63
C ASP A 152 -0.04 -16.29 -12.03
N GLU A 153 0.84 -15.27 -11.99
CA GLU A 153 0.52 -13.97 -11.43
C GLU A 153 -0.64 -13.29 -12.20
N ALA A 154 -0.89 -13.69 -13.46
CA ALA A 154 -2.07 -13.24 -14.19
C ALA A 154 -3.38 -13.73 -13.54
N GLN A 155 -3.40 -14.94 -12.97
CA GLN A 155 -4.55 -15.46 -12.23
C GLN A 155 -4.75 -14.71 -10.90
N VAL A 156 -3.66 -14.33 -10.23
CA VAL A 156 -3.71 -13.51 -9.01
C VAL A 156 -4.35 -12.15 -9.30
N ILE A 157 -3.95 -11.51 -10.40
CA ILE A 157 -4.54 -10.25 -10.88
C ILE A 157 -6.01 -10.46 -11.25
N ALA A 158 -6.34 -11.56 -11.93
CA ALA A 158 -7.71 -11.88 -12.32
C ALA A 158 -8.66 -12.09 -11.14
N VAL A 159 -8.18 -12.60 -10.00
CA VAL A 159 -8.94 -12.62 -8.75
C VAL A 159 -9.00 -11.20 -8.16
N ALA A 160 -7.84 -10.54 -8.02
CA ALA A 160 -7.71 -9.26 -7.32
C ALA A 160 -8.52 -8.12 -7.97
N LYS A 161 -8.72 -8.12 -9.29
CA LYS A 161 -9.52 -7.11 -10.00
C LYS A 161 -10.96 -6.99 -9.47
N ASN A 162 -11.50 -8.05 -8.89
CA ASN A 162 -12.87 -8.10 -8.36
C ASN A 162 -13.04 -7.42 -6.99
N PHE A 163 -11.94 -6.99 -6.36
CA PHE A 163 -11.95 -6.50 -4.97
C PHE A 163 -11.34 -5.12 -4.83
N LYS A 164 -11.86 -4.36 -3.87
CA LYS A 164 -11.16 -3.19 -3.32
C LYS A 164 -10.24 -3.66 -2.21
N CYS A 165 -9.16 -2.92 -1.99
CA CYS A 165 -8.27 -3.22 -0.87
C CYS A 165 -9.01 -3.00 0.47
N PRO A 166 -9.08 -4.01 1.35
CA PRO A 166 -9.90 -3.95 2.57
C PRO A 166 -9.21 -3.23 3.74
N CYS A 167 -8.04 -2.65 3.49
CA CYS A 167 -7.15 -2.14 4.52
C CYS A 167 -7.66 -0.89 5.27
N GLY A 168 -8.65 -0.18 4.72
CA GLY A 168 -9.20 1.07 5.26
C GLY A 168 -8.26 2.29 5.21
N GLY A 169 -6.94 2.11 5.17
CA GLY A 169 -5.95 3.19 5.13
C GLY A 169 -5.49 3.62 3.73
N CYS A 170 -5.80 2.82 2.71
CA CYS A 170 -5.35 2.96 1.33
C CYS A 170 -6.36 3.72 0.45
N GLY A 171 -7.52 4.12 0.99
CA GLY A 171 -8.55 4.84 0.25
C GLY A 171 -9.31 3.99 -0.76
N GLU A 172 -9.59 2.73 -0.42
CA GLU A 172 -10.36 1.79 -1.27
C GLU A 172 -9.77 1.56 -2.68
N LEU A 173 -8.45 1.66 -2.83
CA LEU A 173 -7.78 1.38 -4.10
C LEU A 173 -8.13 -0.03 -4.62
N PRO A 174 -8.18 -0.22 -5.96
CA PRO A 174 -8.27 -1.54 -6.57
C PRO A 174 -7.23 -2.49 -5.97
N LEU A 175 -7.65 -3.69 -5.54
CA LEU A 175 -6.73 -4.63 -4.90
C LEU A 175 -5.58 -5.00 -5.86
N GLU A 176 -5.84 -5.13 -7.16
CA GLU A 176 -4.83 -5.42 -8.18
C GLU A 176 -3.67 -4.41 -8.19
N THR A 177 -3.95 -3.10 -8.00
CA THR A 177 -2.94 -2.03 -8.02
C THR A 177 -2.46 -1.63 -6.63
N CYS A 178 -3.12 -2.07 -5.55
CA CYS A 178 -2.75 -1.70 -4.20
C CYS A 178 -1.57 -2.55 -3.71
N GLU A 179 -0.60 -1.93 -3.04
CA GLU A 179 0.63 -2.57 -2.53
C GLU A 179 0.81 -2.37 -1.03
N CYS A 180 -0.25 -1.98 -0.31
CA CYS A 180 -0.14 -1.69 1.12
C CYS A 180 0.10 -2.95 1.96
N ASP A 181 1.01 -2.85 2.92
CA ASP A 181 1.31 -3.86 3.93
C ASP A 181 0.66 -3.51 5.29
N MET A 182 -0.61 -3.12 5.24
CA MET A 182 -1.42 -2.87 6.43
C MET A 182 -2.09 -4.17 6.89
N PRO A 183 -2.53 -4.30 8.16
CA PRO A 183 -3.34 -5.44 8.60
C PRO A 183 -4.59 -5.59 7.73
N ARG A 184 -4.86 -6.80 7.23
CA ARG A 184 -5.91 -7.05 6.22
C ARG A 184 -5.72 -6.19 4.97
N GLY A 185 -4.47 -5.92 4.59
CA GLY A 185 -4.09 -5.08 3.46
C GLY A 185 -3.84 -5.86 2.17
N ALA A 186 -3.47 -5.15 1.11
CA ALA A 186 -3.32 -5.72 -0.22
C ALA A 186 -2.27 -6.84 -0.28
N VAL A 187 -1.15 -6.70 0.43
CA VAL A 187 -0.11 -7.74 0.48
C VAL A 187 -0.66 -9.03 1.08
N GLU A 188 -1.35 -8.94 2.22
CA GLU A 188 -1.95 -10.09 2.90
C GLU A 188 -2.98 -10.79 2.00
N VAL A 189 -3.90 -10.04 1.40
CA VAL A 189 -4.95 -10.61 0.55
C VAL A 189 -4.36 -11.22 -0.72
N LYS A 190 -3.39 -10.57 -1.38
CA LYS A 190 -2.70 -11.14 -2.56
C LYS A 190 -1.91 -12.41 -2.22
N ASN A 191 -1.29 -12.47 -1.05
CA ASN A 191 -0.61 -13.68 -0.58
C ASN A 191 -1.60 -14.82 -0.36
N PHE A 192 -2.76 -14.55 0.25
CA PHE A 192 -3.83 -15.53 0.39
C PHE A 192 -4.35 -16.03 -0.96
N ILE A 193 -4.53 -15.13 -1.94
CA ILE A 193 -4.91 -15.50 -3.32
C ILE A 193 -3.86 -16.45 -3.93
N ARG A 194 -2.57 -16.11 -3.82
CA ARG A 194 -1.48 -16.96 -4.33
C ARG A 194 -1.46 -18.32 -3.68
N GLU A 195 -1.63 -18.38 -2.36
CA GLU A 195 -1.69 -19.64 -1.61
C GLU A 195 -2.81 -20.54 -2.15
N LYS A 196 -4.03 -20.01 -2.27
CA LYS A 196 -5.19 -20.81 -2.70
C LYS A 196 -5.12 -21.25 -4.16
N LEU A 197 -4.57 -20.40 -5.04
CA LEU A 197 -4.28 -20.81 -6.42
C LEU A 197 -3.16 -21.86 -6.47
N GLY A 198 -2.13 -21.74 -5.63
CA GLY A 198 -1.05 -22.72 -5.50
C GLY A 198 -1.51 -24.08 -4.97
N GLU A 199 -2.59 -24.11 -4.19
CA GLU A 199 -3.29 -25.33 -3.75
C GLU A 199 -4.15 -25.97 -4.85
N GLY A 200 -4.32 -25.31 -6.01
CA GLY A 200 -5.10 -25.81 -7.14
C GLY A 200 -6.55 -25.36 -7.18
N SER A 201 -6.95 -24.36 -6.37
CA SER A 201 -8.30 -23.78 -6.45
C SER A 201 -8.50 -22.99 -7.75
N SER A 202 -9.72 -22.98 -8.30
CA SER A 202 -10.04 -22.16 -9.48
C SER A 202 -10.13 -20.67 -9.14
N VAL A 203 -10.00 -19.79 -10.14
CA VAL A 203 -10.13 -18.33 -9.95
C VAL A 203 -11.47 -17.98 -9.29
N GLU A 204 -12.56 -18.62 -9.72
CA GLU A 204 -13.91 -18.39 -9.21
C GLU A 204 -14.03 -18.80 -7.74
N GLN A 205 -13.50 -19.98 -7.38
CA GLN A 205 -13.48 -20.46 -6.00
C GLN A 205 -12.68 -19.52 -5.10
N VAL A 206 -11.51 -19.04 -5.57
CA VAL A 206 -10.69 -18.12 -4.78
C VAL A 206 -11.38 -16.75 -4.63
N VAL A 207 -12.11 -16.27 -5.63
CA VAL A 207 -12.94 -15.06 -5.49
C VAL A 207 -13.96 -15.25 -4.37
N GLU A 208 -14.68 -16.36 -4.31
CA GLU A 208 -15.65 -16.62 -3.23
C GLU A 208 -14.97 -16.69 -1.85
N LEU A 209 -13.82 -17.36 -1.74
CA LEU A 209 -13.05 -17.45 -0.51
C LEU A 209 -12.53 -16.08 -0.02
N VAL A 210 -12.07 -15.24 -0.94
CA VAL A 210 -11.62 -13.87 -0.62
C VAL A 210 -12.80 -13.04 -0.13
N ASP A 211 -13.96 -13.15 -0.77
CA ASP A 211 -15.16 -12.41 -0.37
C ASP A 211 -15.66 -12.85 1.01
N GLN A 212 -15.69 -14.16 1.29
CA GLN A 212 -16.08 -14.68 2.59
C GLN A 212 -15.13 -14.25 3.72
N LYS A 213 -13.81 -14.24 3.45
CA LYS A 213 -12.78 -13.97 4.47
C LYS A 213 -12.52 -12.47 4.67
N TYR A 214 -12.65 -11.67 3.61
CA TYR A 214 -12.30 -10.25 3.62
C TYR A 214 -13.51 -9.32 3.37
N ALA A 215 -14.59 -9.76 2.73
CA ALA A 215 -15.87 -9.05 2.56
C ALA A 215 -15.78 -7.65 1.92
N HIS A 216 -15.13 -7.55 0.75
CA HIS A 216 -14.91 -6.28 0.04
C HIS A 216 -14.94 -6.41 -1.50
N ARG A 217 -15.96 -7.10 -2.04
CA ARG A 217 -16.19 -7.15 -3.49
C ARG A 217 -16.53 -5.77 -4.06
N LYS A 218 -16.03 -5.48 -5.27
CA LYS A 218 -16.36 -4.27 -6.04
C LYS A 218 -17.78 -4.30 -6.60
#